data_AF-A0A852JK46-F1
#
_entry.id   AF-A0A852JK46-F1
#
_cell.length_a   1.000
_cell.length_b   1.000
_cell.length_c   1.000
_cell.angle_alpha   90.00
_cell.angle_beta   90.00
_cell.angle_gamma   90.00
#
_symmetry.space_group_name_H-M   'P 1'
#
loop_
_entity.id
_entity.type
_entity.pdbx_description
1 polymer ?
#
loop_
_entity_poly.entity_id
_entity_poly.type
_entity_poly.pdbx_seq_one_letter_code
_entity_poly.pdbx_strand_id
1 'polypeptide(L)'
;WLSKLEASNWLTHIKELLTAACLAAQCIDREGASVLVHGSEGTDSTLQVTSLAQIILDPRCRTIRGFEALVVREWLQAGHPFQQRCAQSAYSNSKQKWEAPVFLLFLECVWQIHRQFPCSFEFNEHFLVLLFEHAYASQFGTFLGNNESER
;
A
#
# COMPACT_ATOMS: atom_id res chain seq x y z
N TRP A 1 -23.47 2.59 14.26
CA TRP A 1 -22.37 1.94 13.53
C TRP A 1 -21.86 2.84 12.42
N LEU A 2 -22.67 3.14 11.39
CA LEU A 2 -22.28 3.97 10.24
C LEU A 2 -21.67 5.32 10.61
N SER A 3 -22.27 6.07 11.54
CA SER A 3 -21.74 7.37 11.99
C SER A 3 -20.35 7.28 12.63
N LYS A 4 -20.04 6.20 13.36
CA LYS A 4 -18.71 5.99 13.95
C LYS A 4 -17.68 5.65 12.88
N LEU A 5 -18.08 4.87 11.87
CA LEU A 5 -17.23 4.55 10.73
C LEU A 5 -16.92 5.79 9.90
N GLU A 6 -17.94 6.60 9.59
CA GLU A 6 -17.78 7.87 8.88
C GLU A 6 -16.88 8.83 9.65
N ALA A 7 -17.10 8.98 10.96
CA ALA A 7 -16.27 9.83 11.82
C ALA A 7 -14.78 9.40 11.89
N SER A 8 -14.44 8.16 11.52
CA SER A 8 -13.05 7.70 11.47
C SER A 8 -12.28 8.19 10.24
N ASN A 9 -12.99 8.67 9.20
CA ASN A 9 -12.44 9.03 7.88
C ASN A 9 -11.69 7.91 7.14
N TRP A 10 -11.71 6.67 7.64
CA TRP A 10 -10.98 5.55 7.01
C TRP A 10 -11.38 5.33 5.55
N LEU A 11 -12.70 5.29 5.28
CA LEU A 11 -13.22 5.16 3.92
C LEU A 11 -12.93 6.38 3.04
N THR A 12 -12.84 7.57 3.63
CA THR A 12 -12.45 8.79 2.93
C THR A 12 -11.02 8.69 2.43
N HIS A 13 -10.08 8.25 3.28
CA HIS A 13 -8.68 8.04 2.90
C HIS A 13 -8.51 6.99 1.80
N ILE A 14 -9.24 5.86 1.90
CA ILE A 14 -9.27 4.84 0.84
C ILE A 14 -9.76 5.45 -0.47
N LYS A 15 -10.88 6.18 -0.44
CA LYS A 15 -11.46 6.81 -1.61
C LYS A 15 -10.48 7.78 -2.26
N GLU A 16 -9.87 8.67 -1.48
CA GLU A 16 -8.92 9.67 -1.97
C GLU A 16 -7.71 9.00 -2.63
N LEU A 17 -7.16 7.96 -1.99
CA LEU A 17 -6.00 7.24 -2.50
C LEU A 17 -6.31 6.50 -3.81
N LEU A 18 -7.44 5.78 -3.87
CA LEU A 18 -7.89 5.12 -5.10
C LEU A 18 -8.18 6.15 -6.21
N THR A 19 -8.76 7.30 -5.86
CA THR A 19 -9.05 8.36 -6.84
C THR A 19 -7.75 8.89 -7.47
N ALA A 20 -6.73 9.16 -6.65
CA ALA A 20 -5.43 9.61 -7.13
C ALA A 20 -4.74 8.56 -8.03
N ALA A 21 -4.77 7.28 -7.63
CA ALA A 21 -4.22 6.20 -8.43
C ALA A 21 -4.96 6.01 -9.77
N CYS A 22 -6.29 6.10 -9.77
CA CYS A 22 -7.10 6.06 -10.98
C CYS A 22 -6.80 7.24 -11.92
N LEU A 23 -6.61 8.44 -11.37
CA LEU A 23 -6.23 9.61 -12.17
C LEU A 23 -4.86 9.40 -12.83
N ALA A 24 -3.85 8.95 -12.06
CA ALA A 24 -2.53 8.64 -12.60
C ALA A 24 -2.60 7.57 -13.70
N ALA A 25 -3.36 6.49 -13.47
CA ALA A 25 -3.56 5.44 -14.45
C ALA A 25 -4.26 5.94 -15.72
N GLN A 26 -5.27 6.81 -15.58
CA GLN A 26 -6.00 7.39 -16.70
C GLN A 26 -5.11 8.29 -17.58
N CYS A 27 -4.29 9.15 -16.98
CA CYS A 27 -3.35 9.99 -17.73
C CYS A 27 -2.35 9.15 -18.53
N ILE A 28 -1.89 8.03 -17.98
CA ILE A 28 -0.95 7.13 -18.66
C ILE A 28 -1.65 6.38 -19.81
N ASP A 29 -2.77 5.71 -19.53
CA ASP A 29 -3.42 4.79 -20.47
C ASP A 29 -4.21 5.53 -21.58
N ARG A 30 -4.94 6.59 -21.23
CA ARG A 30 -5.86 7.27 -22.17
C ARG A 30 -5.25 8.49 -22.82
N GLU A 31 -4.44 9.25 -22.08
CA GLU A 31 -3.87 10.51 -22.57
C GLU A 31 -2.47 10.33 -23.15
N GLY A 32 -1.83 9.17 -22.89
CA GLY A 32 -0.44 8.91 -23.30
C GLY A 32 0.57 9.83 -22.61
N ALA A 33 0.22 10.38 -21.45
CA ALA A 33 1.03 11.34 -20.72
C ALA A 33 1.95 10.64 -19.70
N SER A 34 3.11 11.23 -19.45
CA SER A 34 3.98 10.85 -18.33
C SER A 34 3.52 11.56 -17.05
N VAL A 35 3.40 10.83 -15.94
CA VAL A 35 2.93 11.36 -14.66
C VAL A 35 4.06 11.32 -13.63
N LEU A 36 4.34 12.46 -12.99
CA LEU A 36 5.20 12.54 -11.81
C LEU A 36 4.33 12.54 -10.55
N VAL A 37 4.53 11.56 -9.67
CA VAL A 37 3.87 11.48 -8.37
C VAL A 37 4.90 11.82 -7.29
N HIS A 38 4.58 12.77 -6.40
CA HIS A 38 5.44 13.06 -5.24
C HIS A 38 4.61 13.43 -4.02
N GLY A 39 5.14 13.10 -2.84
CA GLY A 39 4.67 13.53 -1.53
C GLY A 39 5.73 14.43 -0.89
N SER A 40 5.67 14.61 0.42
CA SER A 40 6.69 15.40 1.14
C SER A 40 8.05 14.73 1.10
N GLU A 41 8.13 13.45 1.51
CA GLU A 41 9.38 12.67 1.55
C GLU A 41 9.45 11.60 0.44
N GLY A 42 8.36 11.38 -0.30
CA GLY A 42 8.31 10.35 -1.35
C GLY A 42 8.18 8.91 -0.88
N THR A 43 8.20 8.64 0.44
CA THR A 43 8.26 7.29 1.01
C THR A 43 6.92 6.74 1.53
N ASP A 44 5.83 7.50 1.43
CA ASP A 44 4.50 7.10 1.93
C ASP A 44 3.43 7.20 0.82
N SER A 45 2.69 8.31 0.75
CA SER A 45 1.58 8.48 -0.20
C SER A 45 2.00 8.34 -1.67
N THR A 46 3.23 8.72 -2.00
CA THR A 46 3.83 8.47 -3.31
C THR A 46 3.81 6.99 -3.65
N LEU A 47 4.35 6.14 -2.77
CA LEU A 47 4.45 4.70 -2.98
C LEU A 47 3.07 4.04 -3.06
N GLN A 48 2.11 4.53 -2.26
CA GLN A 48 0.73 4.07 -2.33
C GLN A 48 0.12 4.34 -3.72
N VAL A 49 0.23 5.58 -4.21
CA VAL A 49 -0.34 5.97 -5.51
C VAL A 49 0.36 5.27 -6.66
N THR A 50 1.71 5.22 -6.67
CA THR A 50 2.47 4.56 -7.75
C THR A 50 2.20 3.06 -7.78
N SER A 51 2.15 2.40 -6.63
CA SER A 51 1.84 0.96 -6.55
C SER A 51 0.42 0.66 -7.04
N LEU A 52 -0.58 1.43 -6.61
CA LEU A 52 -1.97 1.23 -7.04
C LEU A 52 -2.15 1.51 -8.53
N ALA A 53 -1.52 2.55 -9.08
CA ALA A 53 -1.55 2.81 -10.51
C ALA A 53 -0.95 1.64 -11.30
N GLN A 54 0.15 1.05 -10.83
CA GLN A 54 0.76 -0.14 -11.46
C GLN A 54 -0.14 -1.38 -11.37
N ILE A 55 -0.85 -1.59 -10.25
CA ILE A 55 -1.85 -2.66 -10.14
C ILE A 55 -3.03 -2.44 -11.10
N ILE A 56 -3.45 -1.19 -11.32
CA ILE A 56 -4.52 -0.84 -12.25
C ILE A 56 -4.07 -1.06 -13.72
N LEU A 57 -2.83 -0.74 -14.06
CA LEU A 57 -2.33 -0.75 -15.44
C LEU A 57 -1.71 -2.09 -15.88
N ASP A 58 -0.99 -2.78 -15.00
CA ASP A 58 -0.19 -3.95 -15.35
C ASP A 58 -0.75 -5.24 -14.74
N PRO A 59 -1.34 -6.15 -15.54
CA PRO A 59 -1.83 -7.45 -15.06
C PRO A 59 -0.76 -8.29 -14.36
N ARG A 60 0.53 -8.11 -14.67
CA ARG A 60 1.62 -8.84 -14.00
C ARG A 60 1.64 -8.53 -12.50
N CYS A 61 1.33 -7.29 -12.10
CA CYS A 61 1.25 -6.88 -10.69
C CYS A 61 0.10 -7.55 -9.91
N ARG A 62 -0.81 -8.26 -10.59
CA ARG A 62 -1.94 -9.00 -9.97
C ARG A 62 -1.69 -10.50 -9.82
N THR A 63 -0.51 -10.96 -10.24
CA THR A 63 0.01 -12.29 -9.93
C THR A 63 0.65 -12.30 -8.55
N ILE A 64 0.76 -13.44 -7.88
CA ILE A 64 1.43 -13.55 -6.57
C ILE A 64 2.86 -13.01 -6.68
N ARG A 65 3.63 -13.55 -7.65
CA ARG A 65 5.03 -13.16 -7.86
C ARG A 65 5.19 -11.72 -8.29
N GLY A 66 4.29 -11.22 -9.12
CA GLY A 66 4.35 -9.83 -9.57
C GLY A 66 3.96 -8.85 -8.48
N PHE A 67 3.04 -9.21 -7.58
CA PHE A 67 2.73 -8.41 -6.42
C PHE A 67 3.88 -8.40 -5.41
N GLU A 68 4.51 -9.55 -5.15
CA GLU A 68 5.73 -9.63 -4.33
C GLU A 68 6.85 -8.75 -4.92
N ALA A 69 7.09 -8.85 -6.23
CA ALA A 69 8.08 -8.01 -6.91
C ALA A 69 7.73 -6.52 -6.83
N LEU A 70 6.45 -6.16 -6.92
CA LEU A 70 5.97 -4.80 -6.74
C LEU A 70 6.28 -4.29 -5.33
N VAL A 71 5.98 -5.08 -4.29
CA VAL A 71 6.27 -4.72 -2.88
C VAL A 71 7.78 -4.56 -2.67
N VAL A 72 8.60 -5.48 -3.17
CA VAL A 72 10.05 -5.38 -3.05
C VAL A 72 10.58 -4.10 -3.68
N ARG A 73 10.17 -3.79 -4.91
CA ARG A 73 10.68 -2.62 -5.63
C ARG A 73 10.12 -1.31 -5.10
N GLU A 74 8.80 -1.19 -4.99
CA GLU A 74 8.14 0.09 -4.65
C GLU A 74 8.14 0.39 -3.16
N TRP A 75 8.26 -0.60 -2.28
CA TRP A 75 8.18 -0.36 -0.84
C TRP A 75 9.52 -0.59 -0.15
N LEU A 76 10.19 -1.70 -0.42
CA LEU A 76 11.45 -2.02 0.26
C LEU A 76 12.63 -1.25 -0.34
N GLN A 77 12.83 -1.31 -1.66
CA GLN A 77 13.95 -0.63 -2.32
C GLN A 77 13.76 0.90 -2.34
N ALA A 78 12.53 1.38 -2.49
CA ALA A 78 12.23 2.82 -2.42
C ALA A 78 12.32 3.43 -1.01
N GLY A 79 12.57 2.61 0.01
CA GLY A 79 12.86 3.09 1.37
C GLY A 79 11.62 3.45 2.19
N HIS A 80 10.51 2.72 2.05
CA HIS A 80 9.40 2.86 2.99
C HIS A 80 9.88 2.51 4.42
N PRO A 81 9.69 3.40 5.41
CA PRO A 81 10.23 3.23 6.74
C PRO A 81 9.38 2.28 7.59
N PHE A 82 9.34 0.99 7.23
CA PHE A 82 8.52 -0.03 7.90
C PHE A 82 8.76 -0.07 9.41
N GLN A 83 10.00 -0.03 9.87
CA GLN A 83 10.27 -0.04 11.31
C GLN A 83 9.73 1.18 12.06
N GLN A 84 9.69 2.37 11.46
CA GLN A 84 9.07 3.55 12.08
C GLN A 84 7.54 3.55 11.97
N ARG A 85 7.00 3.06 10.85
CA ARG A 85 5.56 3.07 10.56
C ARG A 85 4.81 1.93 11.27
N CYS A 86 5.47 0.80 11.45
CA CYS A 86 4.97 -0.44 12.06
C CYS A 86 5.69 -0.75 13.40
N ALA A 87 6.34 0.24 14.03
CA ALA A 87 7.21 0.08 15.21
C ALA A 87 6.57 -0.69 16.36
N GLN A 88 5.25 -0.56 16.54
CA GLN A 88 4.51 -1.29 17.55
C GLN A 88 3.22 -1.91 16.98
N SER A 89 2.86 -3.03 17.57
CA SER A 89 1.57 -3.69 17.33
C SER A 89 0.42 -2.74 17.70
N ALA A 90 -0.74 -2.93 17.06
CA ALA A 90 -1.98 -2.18 17.31
C ALA A 90 -2.45 -2.18 18.79
N TYR A 91 -1.81 -2.95 19.67
CA TYR A 91 -2.08 -3.06 21.10
C TYR A 91 -1.18 -2.19 21.99
N SER A 92 -0.24 -1.44 21.43
CA SER A 92 0.62 -0.57 22.24
C SER A 92 -0.08 0.73 22.64
N ASN A 93 0.13 1.14 23.89
CA ASN A 93 -0.41 2.37 24.46
C ASN A 93 0.49 3.59 24.25
N SER A 94 1.71 3.42 23.72
CA SER A 94 2.60 4.55 23.43
C SER A 94 2.38 5.06 22.00
N LYS A 95 1.88 6.29 21.86
CA LYS A 95 1.81 6.97 20.56
C LYS A 95 3.21 7.41 20.15
N GLN A 96 3.82 6.72 19.20
CA GLN A 96 5.03 7.21 18.54
C GLN A 96 4.66 8.27 17.50
N LYS A 97 5.53 9.27 17.34
CA LYS A 97 5.32 10.39 16.41
C LYS A 97 5.18 9.96 14.95
N TRP A 98 5.77 8.82 14.59
CA TRP A 98 5.99 8.41 13.20
C TRP A 98 5.19 7.16 12.79
N GLU A 99 4.38 6.61 13.69
CA GLU A 99 3.51 5.46 13.39
C GLU A 99 2.35 5.89 12.49
N ALA A 100 2.12 5.13 11.42
CA ALA A 100 1.00 5.35 10.51
C ALA A 100 0.71 4.06 9.73
N PRO A 101 -0.57 3.70 9.50
CA PRO A 101 -0.97 2.48 8.80
C PRO A 101 -0.85 2.60 7.27
N VAL A 102 0.29 3.09 6.76
CA VAL A 102 0.49 3.43 5.34
C VAL A 102 0.41 2.18 4.46
N PHE A 103 1.17 1.14 4.81
CA PHE A 103 1.14 -0.12 4.07
C PHE A 103 -0.21 -0.84 4.22
N LEU A 104 -0.84 -0.78 5.40
CA LEU A 104 -2.18 -1.33 5.60
C LEU A 104 -3.24 -0.61 4.74
N LEU A 105 -3.20 0.72 4.65
CA LEU A 105 -4.10 1.48 3.76
C LEU A 105 -3.91 1.09 2.29
N PHE A 106 -2.67 0.82 1.87
CA PHE A 106 -2.39 0.28 0.54
C PHE A 106 -3.03 -1.09 0.36
N LEU A 107 -2.82 -2.05 1.27
CA LEU A 107 -3.41 -3.40 1.18
C LEU A 107 -4.95 -3.35 1.17
N GLU A 108 -5.56 -2.46 1.96
CA GLU A 108 -7.00 -2.23 1.95
C GLU A 108 -7.46 -1.73 0.58
N CYS A 109 -6.76 -0.78 -0.04
CA CYS A 109 -7.08 -0.33 -1.40
C CYS A 109 -6.96 -1.47 -2.43
N VAL A 110 -5.95 -2.33 -2.31
CA VAL A 110 -5.82 -3.52 -3.17
C VAL A 110 -7.00 -4.47 -2.97
N TRP A 111 -7.42 -4.70 -1.73
CA TRP A 111 -8.59 -5.51 -1.42
C TRP A 111 -9.88 -4.91 -2.01
N GLN A 112 -10.06 -3.58 -1.97
CA GLN A 112 -11.20 -2.91 -2.60
C GLN A 112 -11.24 -3.12 -4.12
N ILE A 113 -10.08 -3.10 -4.79
CA ILE A 113 -9.99 -3.41 -6.23
C ILE A 113 -10.27 -4.90 -6.47
N HIS A 114 -9.67 -5.79 -5.68
CA HIS A 114 -9.90 -7.23 -5.76
C HIS A 114 -11.39 -7.59 -5.61
N ARG A 115 -12.10 -6.96 -4.68
CA ARG A 115 -13.55 -7.18 -4.51
C ARG A 115 -14.39 -6.76 -5.70
N GLN A 116 -13.98 -5.71 -6.41
CA GLN A 116 -14.66 -5.25 -7.62
C GLN A 116 -14.33 -6.14 -8.84
N PHE A 117 -13.13 -6.72 -8.86
CA PHE A 117 -12.62 -7.51 -9.99
C PHE A 117 -12.01 -8.84 -9.55
N PRO A 118 -12.80 -9.76 -8.96
CA PRO A 118 -12.27 -10.98 -8.33
C PRO A 118 -11.51 -11.89 -9.30
N CYS A 119 -11.91 -11.93 -10.58
CA CYS A 119 -11.24 -12.75 -11.60
C CYS A 119 -9.97 -12.12 -12.19
N SER A 120 -9.59 -10.91 -11.75
CA SER A 120 -8.41 -10.19 -12.27
C SER A 120 -7.14 -10.44 -11.45
N PHE A 121 -7.24 -11.16 -10.33
CA PHE A 121 -6.15 -11.41 -9.41
C PHE A 121 -5.90 -12.91 -9.27
N GLU A 122 -4.63 -13.29 -9.19
CA GLU A 122 -4.22 -14.68 -8.91
C GLU A 122 -4.34 -15.00 -7.41
N PHE A 123 -4.09 -14.00 -6.55
CA PHE A 123 -4.13 -14.14 -5.11
C PHE A 123 -5.50 -13.78 -4.53
N ASN A 124 -5.74 -14.20 -3.29
CA ASN A 124 -6.98 -13.97 -2.56
C ASN A 124 -6.75 -13.04 -1.35
N GLU A 125 -7.82 -12.77 -0.59
CA GLU A 125 -7.77 -11.96 0.63
C GLU A 125 -6.76 -12.48 1.67
N HIS A 126 -6.62 -13.80 1.81
CA HIS A 126 -5.71 -14.40 2.78
C HIS A 126 -4.25 -14.01 2.51
N PHE A 127 -3.85 -13.88 1.25
CA PHE A 127 -2.53 -13.38 0.88
C PHE A 127 -2.28 -11.95 1.36
N LEU A 128 -3.27 -11.06 1.26
CA LEU A 128 -3.15 -9.68 1.74
C LEU A 128 -3.07 -9.62 3.28
N VAL A 129 -3.85 -10.46 3.97
CA VAL A 129 -3.78 -10.59 5.44
C VAL A 129 -2.41 -11.09 5.87
N LEU A 130 -1.85 -12.09 5.18
CA LEU A 130 -0.51 -12.62 5.45
C LEU A 130 0.57 -11.53 5.34
N LEU A 131 0.50 -10.68 4.32
CA LEU A 131 1.42 -9.55 4.16
C LEU A 131 1.28 -8.53 5.29
N PHE A 132 0.06 -8.21 5.70
CA PHE A 132 -0.19 -7.35 6.85
C PHE A 132 0.42 -7.94 8.13
N GLU A 133 0.16 -9.22 8.42
CA GLU A 133 0.69 -9.88 9.60
C GLU A 133 2.22 -9.86 9.62
N HIS A 134 2.87 -10.13 8.48
CA HIS A 134 4.33 -10.09 8.40
C HIS A 134 4.93 -8.69 8.47
N ALA A 135 4.23 -7.66 8.00
CA ALA A 135 4.67 -6.28 8.15
C ALA A 135 4.73 -5.83 9.61
N TYR A 136 3.83 -6.35 10.47
CA TYR A 136 3.78 -5.99 11.90
C TYR A 136 4.48 -7.00 12.82
N ALA A 137 4.48 -8.30 12.48
CA ALA A 137 5.08 -9.35 13.32
C ALA A 137 6.55 -9.64 12.99
N SER A 138 7.02 -9.27 11.78
CA SER A 138 8.43 -9.37 11.35
C SER A 138 9.10 -10.74 11.52
N GLN A 139 8.39 -11.85 11.30
CA GLN A 139 8.94 -13.20 11.46
C GLN A 139 10.06 -13.57 10.45
N PHE A 140 10.08 -12.94 9.27
CA PHE A 140 10.96 -13.32 8.16
C PHE A 140 12.02 -12.28 7.79
N GLY A 141 12.07 -11.14 8.51
CA GLY A 141 13.01 -10.06 8.22
C GLY A 141 12.66 -9.16 7.04
N THR A 142 11.75 -9.57 6.14
CA THR A 142 11.39 -8.85 4.91
C THR A 142 11.01 -7.37 5.14
N PHE A 143 10.31 -7.08 6.22
CA PHE A 143 9.82 -5.73 6.56
C PHE A 143 10.63 -5.05 7.68
N LEU A 144 11.83 -5.55 8.00
CA LEU A 144 12.71 -4.91 8.99
C LEU A 144 13.45 -3.71 8.40
N GLY A 145 13.85 -2.77 9.26
CA GLY A 145 14.59 -1.56 8.89
C GLY A 145 13.73 -0.51 8.19
N ASN A 146 14.32 0.68 7.96
CA ASN A 146 13.60 1.79 7.34
C ASN A 146 13.96 2.04 5.88
N ASN A 147 15.03 1.44 5.39
CA ASN A 147 15.52 1.61 4.03
C ASN A 147 16.42 0.43 3.64
N GLU A 148 16.83 0.38 2.38
CA GLU A 148 17.71 -0.67 1.88
C GLU A 148 19.07 -0.68 2.59
N SER A 149 19.62 0.48 2.95
CA SER A 149 20.92 0.55 3.65
C SER A 149 20.88 0.00 5.07
N GLU A 150 19.71 -0.01 5.72
CA GLU A 150 19.51 -0.56 7.06
C GLU A 150 19.17 -2.07 7.04
N ARG A 151 18.90 -2.65 5.87
CA ARG A 151 18.48 -4.05 5.68
C ARG A 151 19.64 -5.00 5.39
#